data_AF-A0A1X6WNE3-F1
#
_entry.id   AF-A0A1X6WNE3-F1
#
_cell.length_a   1.000
_cell.length_b   1.000
_cell.length_c   1.000
_cell.angle_alpha   90.00
_cell.angle_beta   90.00
_cell.angle_gamma   90.00
#
_symmetry.space_group_name_H-M   'P 1'
#
loop_
_entity.id
_entity.type
_entity.pdbx_description
1 polymer ?
#
loop_
_entity_poly.entity_id
_entity_poly.type
_entity_poly.pdbx_seq_one_letter_code
_entity_poly.pdbx_strand_id
1 'polypeptide(L)'
;MYEEKDWLMRQIRRSAEGLGNLLTKNSIKEILMVDQLDKQAISDEEINLIIALTDVSRKRQQTQISDDEFYALLGISKEKWLEIDTHKIMPTDTELAAIQAFLK
;
A
#
# COMPACT_ATOMS: atom_id res chain seq x y z
N MET A 1 -14.63 13.78 8.25
CA MET A 1 -14.29 13.48 6.84
C MET A 1 -12.90 12.86 6.69
N TYR A 2 -11.83 13.42 7.28
CA TYR A 2 -10.50 12.77 7.28
C TYR A 2 -10.41 11.49 8.14
N GLU A 3 -11.10 11.45 9.30
CA GLU A 3 -11.04 10.29 10.21
C GLU A 3 -11.61 8.99 9.63
N GLU A 4 -12.68 9.07 8.83
CA GLU A 4 -13.26 7.89 8.18
C GLU A 4 -12.31 7.32 7.12
N LYS A 5 -11.66 8.20 6.34
CA LYS A 5 -10.64 7.78 5.37
C LYS A 5 -9.45 7.13 6.07
N ASP A 6 -8.95 7.72 7.15
CA ASP A 6 -7.84 7.16 7.93
C ASP A 6 -8.22 5.83 8.61
N TRP A 7 -9.47 5.69 9.05
CA TRP A 7 -9.99 4.44 9.60
C TRP A 7 -10.08 3.36 8.51
N LEU A 8 -10.60 3.70 7.33
CA LEU A 8 -10.66 2.81 6.17
C LEU A 8 -9.28 2.33 5.73
N MET A 9 -8.31 3.23 5.60
CA MET A 9 -6.95 2.88 5.20
C MET A 9 -6.31 1.91 6.20
N ARG A 10 -6.55 2.09 7.50
CA ARG A 10 -6.12 1.14 8.54
C ARG A 10 -6.83 -0.21 8.44
N GLN A 11 -8.13 -0.25 8.11
CA GLN A 11 -8.86 -1.50 7.90
C GLN A 11 -8.37 -2.27 6.67
N ILE A 12 -8.11 -1.57 5.56
CA ILE A 12 -7.57 -2.18 4.36
C ILE A 12 -6.19 -2.75 4.66
N ARG A 13 -5.30 -2.01 5.34
CA ARG A 13 -3.98 -2.50 5.72
C ARG A 13 -4.04 -3.75 6.61
N ARG A 14 -4.90 -3.77 7.64
CA ARG A 14 -5.09 -4.95 8.49
C ARG A 14 -5.61 -6.16 7.71
N SER A 15 -6.56 -5.93 6.80
CA SER A 15 -7.09 -6.98 5.94
C SER A 15 -6.03 -7.49 4.97
N ALA A 16 -5.21 -6.56 4.43
CA ALA A 16 -4.09 -6.84 3.55
C ALA A 16 -3.05 -7.74 4.22
N GLU A 17 -2.66 -7.39 5.45
CA GLU A 17 -1.72 -8.16 6.27
C GLU A 17 -2.28 -9.57 6.56
N GLY A 18 -3.56 -9.70 6.91
CA GLY A 18 -4.20 -10.97 7.27
C GLY A 18 -4.53 -11.91 6.10
N LEU A 19 -4.80 -11.39 4.90
CA LEU A 19 -5.26 -12.19 3.75
C LEU A 19 -4.14 -12.76 2.89
N GLY A 20 -2.89 -12.35 3.09
CA GLY A 20 -1.79 -12.95 2.32
C GLY A 20 -1.92 -12.69 0.82
N ASN A 21 -1.61 -13.73 0.03
CA ASN A 21 -1.70 -13.76 -1.43
C ASN A 21 -3.15 -13.81 -1.98
N LEU A 22 -4.17 -13.88 -1.11
CA LEU A 22 -5.59 -13.85 -1.50
C LEU A 22 -6.15 -12.42 -1.58
N LEU A 23 -5.32 -11.43 -1.25
CA LEU A 23 -5.68 -10.04 -1.30
C LEU A 23 -5.69 -9.55 -2.76
N THR A 24 -6.88 -9.47 -3.34
CA THR A 24 -7.09 -8.84 -4.64
C THR A 24 -7.84 -7.53 -4.48
N LYS A 25 -7.79 -6.66 -5.49
CA LYS A 25 -8.62 -5.44 -5.56
C LYS A 25 -10.10 -5.74 -5.28
N ASN A 26 -10.61 -6.86 -5.80
CA ASN A 26 -12.00 -7.28 -5.57
C ASN A 26 -12.22 -7.70 -4.11
N SER A 27 -11.28 -8.43 -3.50
CA SER A 27 -11.34 -8.81 -2.09
C SER A 27 -11.41 -7.56 -1.19
N ILE A 28 -10.57 -6.55 -1.47
CA ILE A 28 -10.59 -5.28 -0.71
C ILE A 28 -11.91 -4.54 -0.92
N LYS A 29 -12.40 -4.45 -2.16
CA LYS A 29 -13.69 -3.83 -2.45
C LYS A 29 -14.84 -4.54 -1.75
N GLU A 30 -14.83 -5.87 -1.70
CA GLU A 30 -15.86 -6.65 -0.99
C GLU A 30 -15.80 -6.40 0.53
N ILE A 31 -14.62 -6.32 1.13
CA ILE A 31 -14.45 -5.98 2.55
C ILE A 31 -14.93 -4.56 2.85
N LEU A 32 -14.60 -3.62 1.97
CA LEU A 32 -15.04 -2.22 2.06
C LEU A 32 -16.55 -2.06 1.81
N MET A 33 -17.17 -2.96 1.05
CA MET A 33 -18.60 -2.95 0.75
C MET A 33 -19.48 -3.42 1.92
N VAL A 34 -18.89 -4.02 2.98
CA VAL A 34 -19.65 -4.48 4.15
C VAL A 34 -20.13 -3.32 5.03
N ASP A 35 -19.39 -2.20 5.04
CA ASP A 35 -19.84 -0.97 5.69
C ASP A 35 -20.08 0.09 4.63
N GLN A 36 -21.26 0.71 4.63
CA GLN A 36 -21.74 1.71 3.67
C GLN A 36 -20.94 3.02 3.72
N LEU A 37 -19.63 2.97 3.51
CA LEU A 37 -18.79 4.12 3.29
C LEU A 37 -18.88 4.45 1.80
N ASP A 38 -19.37 5.66 1.52
CA ASP A 38 -19.55 6.21 0.19
C ASP A 38 -18.45 5.71 -0.75
N LYS A 39 -18.87 5.08 -1.85
CA LYS A 39 -18.01 4.54 -2.92
C LYS A 39 -17.05 5.58 -3.56
N GLN A 40 -17.02 6.80 -3.04
CA GLN A 40 -16.15 7.92 -3.40
C GLN A 40 -14.95 8.11 -2.46
N ALA A 41 -14.82 7.38 -1.34
CA ALA A 41 -13.80 7.68 -0.34
C ALA A 41 -12.36 7.25 -0.72
N ILE A 42 -12.21 6.19 -1.53
CA ILE A 42 -10.90 5.63 -1.90
C ILE A 42 -10.90 5.26 -3.38
N SER A 43 -9.90 5.74 -4.13
CA SER A 43 -9.76 5.46 -5.56
C SER A 43 -9.18 4.07 -5.82
N ASP A 44 -9.40 3.57 -7.04
CA ASP A 44 -8.80 2.29 -7.47
C ASP A 44 -7.27 2.32 -7.46
N GLU A 45 -6.67 3.49 -7.70
CA GLU A 45 -5.23 3.70 -7.63
C GLU A 45 -4.71 3.59 -6.20
N GLU A 46 -5.45 4.15 -5.23
CA GLU A 46 -5.12 4.04 -3.81
C GLU A 46 -5.20 2.58 -3.33
N ILE A 47 -6.23 1.83 -3.75
CA ILE A 47 -6.34 0.39 -3.44
C ILE A 47 -5.16 -0.39 -4.01
N ASN A 48 -4.82 -0.16 -5.27
CA ASN A 48 -3.70 -0.85 -5.91
C ASN A 48 -2.36 -0.51 -5.25
N LEU A 49 -2.17 0.74 -4.81
CA LEU A 49 -0.99 1.15 -4.07
C LEU A 49 -0.89 0.39 -2.74
N ILE A 50 -1.97 0.30 -1.95
CA ILE A 50 -1.97 -0.44 -0.68
C ILE A 50 -1.55 -1.90 -0.89
N ILE A 51 -2.08 -2.55 -1.94
CA ILE A 51 -1.72 -3.92 -2.30
C ILE A 51 -0.21 -3.99 -2.59
N ALA A 52 0.29 -3.12 -3.47
CA ALA A 52 1.70 -3.08 -3.84
C ALA A 52 2.61 -2.87 -2.63
N LEU A 53 2.29 -1.93 -1.73
CA LEU A 53 3.06 -1.66 -0.52
C LEU A 53 3.06 -2.86 0.45
N THR A 54 1.93 -3.55 0.57
CA THR A 54 1.82 -4.77 1.37
C THR A 54 2.74 -5.86 0.83
N ASP A 55 2.74 -6.07 -0.48
CA ASP A 55 3.60 -7.06 -1.12
C ASP A 55 5.08 -6.67 -1.04
N VAL A 56 5.39 -5.37 -1.12
CA VAL A 56 6.77 -4.88 -0.96
C VAL A 56 7.26 -5.19 0.46
N SER A 57 6.45 -4.90 1.48
CA SER A 57 6.78 -5.22 2.87
C SER A 57 7.06 -6.71 3.05
N ARG A 58 6.24 -7.59 2.46
CA ARG A 58 6.45 -9.04 2.48
C ARG A 58 7.73 -9.46 1.78
N LYS A 59 7.94 -9.00 0.55
CA LYS A 59 9.15 -9.34 -0.22
C LYS A 59 10.40 -8.88 0.50
N ARG A 60 10.37 -7.67 1.08
CA ARG A 60 11.45 -7.12 1.89
C ARG A 60 11.78 -7.97 3.12
N GLN A 61 10.76 -8.50 3.80
CA GLN A 61 10.95 -9.45 4.91
C GLN A 61 11.56 -10.79 4.45
N GLN A 62 11.22 -11.24 3.24
CA GLN A 62 11.77 -12.46 2.65
C GLN A 62 13.22 -12.30 2.15
N THR A 63 13.56 -11.14 1.58
CA THR A 63 14.89 -10.89 1.00
C THR A 63 15.94 -10.42 2.01
N GLN A 64 15.54 -10.11 3.25
CA GLN A 64 16.43 -9.64 4.33
C GLN A 64 17.31 -8.42 3.94
N ILE A 65 16.85 -7.59 3.01
CA ILE A 65 17.58 -6.38 2.60
C ILE A 65 17.51 -5.30 3.69
N SER A 66 18.60 -4.57 3.85
CA SER A 66 18.64 -3.47 4.81
C SER A 66 17.72 -2.32 4.40
N ASP A 67 17.38 -1.46 5.37
CA ASP A 67 16.62 -0.22 5.13
C ASP A 67 17.30 0.63 4.06
N ASP A 68 18.62 0.84 4.18
CA ASP A 68 19.38 1.72 3.29
C ASP A 68 19.46 1.17 1.86
N GLU A 69 19.67 -0.14 1.70
CA GLU A 69 19.65 -0.78 0.37
C GLU A 69 18.27 -0.70 -0.27
N PHE A 70 17.21 -0.89 0.52
CA PHE A 70 15.84 -0.79 0.02
C PHE A 70 15.50 0.62 -0.49
N TYR A 71 15.84 1.65 0.29
CA TYR A 71 15.63 3.04 -0.12
C TYR A 71 16.46 3.41 -1.35
N ALA A 72 17.71 2.93 -1.43
CA ALA A 72 18.57 3.13 -2.59
C ALA A 72 18.03 2.44 -3.86
N LEU A 73 17.50 1.22 -3.75
CA LEU A 73 16.88 0.48 -4.86
C LEU A 73 15.66 1.21 -5.43
N LEU A 74 14.85 1.81 -4.55
CA LEU A 74 13.67 2.56 -4.94
C LEU A 74 13.99 4.01 -5.38
N GLY A 75 15.20 4.51 -5.09
CA GLY A 75 15.58 5.88 -5.38
C GLY A 75 14.81 6.92 -4.55
N ILE A 76 14.36 6.54 -3.35
CA ILE A 76 13.54 7.39 -2.46
C ILE A 76 14.23 7.57 -1.11
N SER A 77 13.94 8.69 -0.42
CA SER A 77 14.39 8.86 0.97
C SER A 77 13.51 8.06 1.94
N LYS A 78 14.04 7.81 3.14
CA LYS A 78 13.29 7.16 4.22
C LYS A 78 12.03 7.94 4.61
N GLU A 79 12.13 9.27 4.69
CA GLU A 79 11.02 10.15 5.04
C GLU A 79 9.92 10.05 3.99
N LYS A 80 10.30 10.08 2.71
CA LYS A 80 9.34 9.97 1.62
C LYS A 80 8.68 8.59 1.57
N TRP A 81 9.46 7.52 1.81
CA TRP A 81 8.89 6.17 1.94
C TRP A 81 7.88 6.09 3.08
N LEU A 82 8.17 6.70 4.24
CA LEU A 82 7.25 6.71 5.37
C LEU A 82 5.94 7.42 5.02
N GLU A 83 6.01 8.52 4.28
CA GLU A 83 4.80 9.23 3.82
C GLU A 83 3.99 8.40 2.81
N ILE A 84 4.66 7.64 1.94
CA ILE A 84 4.01 6.71 1.00
C ILE A 84 3.40 5.51 1.75
N ASP A 85 4.13 4.86 2.68
CA ASP A 85 3.64 3.71 3.46
C ASP A 85 2.47 4.07 4.39
N THR A 86 2.44 5.31 4.85
CA THR A 86 1.32 5.86 5.62
C THR A 86 0.21 6.45 4.75
N HIS A 87 0.35 6.36 3.42
CA HIS A 87 -0.62 6.86 2.43
C HIS A 87 -0.93 8.36 2.56
N LYS A 88 0.01 9.13 3.12
CA LYS A 88 -0.09 10.59 3.18
C LYS A 88 0.12 11.22 1.82
N ILE A 89 0.95 10.59 0.97
CA ILE A 89 1.23 11.04 -0.39
C ILE A 89 1.12 9.88 -1.36
N MET A 90 0.77 10.18 -2.60
CA MET A 90 0.91 9.25 -3.72
C MET A 90 2.35 9.28 -4.23
N PRO A 91 2.96 8.10 -4.52
CA PRO A 91 4.23 8.06 -5.22
C PRO A 91 4.07 8.64 -6.63
N THR A 92 5.14 9.25 -7.14
CA THR A 92 5.21 9.65 -8.56
C THR A 92 5.24 8.40 -9.47
N ASP A 93 4.96 8.56 -10.75
CA ASP A 93 4.98 7.45 -11.71
C ASP A 93 6.32 6.70 -11.72
N THR A 94 7.43 7.42 -11.59
CA THR A 94 8.78 6.85 -11.50
C THR A 94 8.94 5.99 -10.24
N GLU A 95 8.45 6.48 -9.11
CA GLU A 95 8.53 5.77 -7.82
C GLU A 95 7.60 4.57 -7.79
N LEU A 96 6.40 4.70 -8.35
CA LEU A 96 5.47 3.59 -8.53
C LEU A 96 6.08 2.50 -9.42
N ALA A 97 6.75 2.89 -10.51
CA ALA A 97 7.46 1.96 -11.37
C ALA A 97 8.61 1.25 -10.63
N ALA A 98 9.36 1.96 -9.78
CA ALA A 98 10.41 1.36 -8.95
C ALA A 98 9.84 0.37 -7.91
N ILE A 99 8.72 0.72 -7.26
CA ILE A 99 7.98 -0.16 -6.34
C ILE A 99 7.53 -1.43 -7.07
N GLN A 100 6.94 -1.29 -8.26
CA GLN A 100 6.51 -2.44 -9.06
C GLN A 100 7.68 -3.28 -9.58
N ALA A 101 8.80 -2.65 -9.95
CA ALA A 101 10.01 -3.35 -10.34
C ALA A 101 10.60 -4.15 -9.18
N PHE A 102 10.56 -3.61 -7.96
CA PHE A 102 10.96 -4.34 -6.76
C PHE A 102 10.09 -5.58 -6.52
N LEU A 103 8.82 -5.57 -6.90
CA LEU A 103 7.92 -6.73 -6.74
C LEU A 103 8.16 -7.85 -7.75
N LYS A 104 8.67 -7.55 -8.94
CA LYS A 104 9.02 -8.55 -9.97
C LYS A 104 10.22 -9.41 -9.58
#